data_AF-M6HCD5-F1
#
_entry.id   AF-M6HCD5-F1
#
_cell.length_a   1.000
_cell.length_b   1.000
_cell.length_c   1.000
_cell.angle_alpha   90.00
_cell.angle_beta   90.00
_cell.angle_gamma   90.00
#
_symmetry.space_group_name_H-M   'P 1'
#
loop_
_entity.id
_entity.type
_entity.pdbx_description
1 polymer ?
#
loop_
_entity_poly.entity_id
_entity_poly.type
_entity_poly.pdbx_seq_one_letter_code
_entity_poly.pdbx_strand_id
1 'polypeptide(L)'
;MRLIDFQIHVRPAGLAQIEQKSCNEALFPVFEAIRLWLRERNISAPFRKIVVSIADYSVAQEWHGDVSVVLNICEVTEACDINQVHLKVHDYIWVSTLVLEALEHIRLETGWDNVELRNILGHIGTQSPPCAHLFGKLRKIDRKTDIVCDVWLVAAYKSTSVMTRFSYEGKQIGEIIVAHKPGPLYIEDDLPVATTAIVKHSFVLLDRNRQPLASVLIPFADSFKDKGGDDFRKRRK
;
A
#
# COMPACT_ATOMS: atom_id res chain seq x y z
N MET A 1 -15.12 -16.05 9.06
CA MET A 1 -15.40 -14.60 8.92
C MET A 1 -14.55 -14.03 7.79
N ARG A 2 -14.75 -12.77 7.37
CA ARG A 2 -13.86 -12.13 6.39
C ARG A 2 -12.75 -11.36 7.12
N LEU A 3 -11.49 -11.62 6.75
CA LEU A 3 -10.35 -10.78 7.11
C LEU A 3 -10.44 -9.47 6.32
N ILE A 4 -10.50 -8.34 7.01
CA ILE A 4 -10.76 -7.02 6.41
C ILE A 4 -9.69 -5.97 6.72
N ASP A 5 -8.84 -6.21 7.72
CA ASP A 5 -7.89 -5.23 8.21
C ASP A 5 -6.59 -5.90 8.65
N PHE A 6 -5.50 -5.13 8.58
CA PHE A 6 -4.14 -5.55 8.92
C PHE A 6 -3.38 -4.36 9.48
N GLN A 7 -2.66 -4.56 10.58
CA GLN A 7 -1.89 -3.50 11.22
C GLN A 7 -0.56 -4.04 11.73
N ILE A 8 0.47 -3.20 11.66
CA ILE A 8 1.77 -3.44 12.30
C ILE A 8 2.03 -2.21 13.17
N HIS A 9 2.48 -2.40 14.41
CA HIS A 9 2.89 -1.29 15.24
C HIS A 9 3.99 -1.68 16.23
N VAL A 10 4.76 -0.69 16.66
CA VAL A 10 5.72 -0.79 17.77
C VAL A 10 5.00 -0.41 19.07
N ARG A 11 5.08 -1.28 20.07
CA ARG A 11 4.57 -1.04 21.42
C ARG A 11 5.40 0.04 22.16
N PRO A 12 4.89 0.63 23.25
CA PRO A 12 5.55 1.76 23.92
C PRO A 12 6.87 1.43 24.65
N ALA A 13 7.19 0.15 24.84
CA ALA A 13 8.34 -0.24 25.64
C ALA A 13 9.67 0.08 24.93
N GLY A 14 10.59 0.75 25.64
CA GLY A 14 11.96 1.00 25.17
C GLY A 14 12.16 2.20 24.24
N LEU A 15 11.10 2.95 23.88
CA LEU A 15 11.19 4.13 22.99
C LEU A 15 10.52 5.36 23.60
N ALA A 16 11.08 6.54 23.35
CA ALA A 16 10.37 7.79 23.59
C ALA A 16 9.13 7.88 22.69
N GLN A 17 8.09 8.59 23.13
CA GLN A 17 6.83 8.72 22.40
C GLN A 17 7.02 9.20 20.94
N ILE A 18 7.96 10.11 20.71
CA ILE A 18 8.27 10.65 19.39
C ILE A 18 8.92 9.58 18.50
N GLU A 19 9.82 8.77 19.04
CA GLU A 19 10.50 7.68 18.32
C GLU A 19 9.51 6.58 17.98
N GLN A 20 8.63 6.22 18.92
CA GLN A 20 7.55 5.26 18.69
C GLN A 20 6.63 5.72 17.55
N LYS A 21 6.22 7.00 17.57
CA LYS A 21 5.41 7.59 16.50
C LYS A 21 6.13 7.50 15.15
N SER A 22 7.42 7.88 15.11
CA SER A 22 8.22 7.81 13.89
C SER A 22 8.36 6.38 13.36
N CYS A 23 8.52 5.39 14.23
CA CYS A 23 8.57 3.98 13.83
C CYS A 23 7.23 3.52 13.26
N ASN A 24 6.12 3.86 13.91
CA ASN A 24 4.78 3.52 13.43
C ASN A 24 4.45 4.17 12.08
N GLU A 25 4.90 5.40 11.85
CA GLU A 25 4.79 6.06 10.54
C GLU A 25 5.65 5.37 9.47
N ALA A 26 6.80 4.81 9.84
CA ALA A 26 7.65 4.04 8.93
C ALA A 26 7.08 2.67 8.53
N LEU A 27 6.27 2.07 9.41
CA LEU A 27 5.58 0.80 9.15
C LEU A 27 4.34 0.95 8.27
N PHE A 28 3.77 2.16 8.18
CA PHE A 28 2.56 2.46 7.43
C PHE A 28 2.55 1.92 5.99
N PRO A 29 3.58 2.13 5.16
CA PRO A 29 3.56 1.64 3.77
C PRO A 29 3.26 0.14 3.67
N VAL A 30 3.91 -0.68 4.49
CA VAL A 30 3.79 -2.14 4.41
C VAL A 30 2.39 -2.59 4.81
N PHE A 31 1.88 -2.15 5.97
CA PHE A 31 0.55 -2.59 6.39
C PHE A 31 -0.56 -1.99 5.54
N GLU A 32 -0.39 -0.78 5.01
CA GLU A 32 -1.38 -0.16 4.11
C GLU A 32 -1.48 -0.92 2.79
N ALA A 33 -0.36 -1.35 2.21
CA ALA A 33 -0.38 -2.19 1.02
C ALA A 33 -1.18 -3.48 1.24
N ILE A 34 -1.00 -4.12 2.41
CA ILE A 34 -1.75 -5.32 2.79
C ILE A 34 -3.22 -5.00 3.03
N ARG A 35 -3.54 -3.92 3.76
CA ARG A 35 -4.90 -3.48 4.05
C ARG A 35 -5.67 -3.21 2.76
N LEU A 36 -5.09 -2.49 1.82
CA LEU A 36 -5.69 -2.22 0.50
C LEU A 36 -5.87 -3.50 -0.32
N TRP A 37 -4.88 -4.41 -0.30
CA TRP A 37 -4.99 -5.72 -0.95
C TRP A 37 -6.15 -6.56 -0.37
N LEU A 38 -6.29 -6.61 0.96
CA LEU A 38 -7.38 -7.32 1.64
C LEU A 38 -8.76 -6.78 1.28
N ARG A 39 -8.90 -5.47 1.03
CA ARG A 39 -10.19 -4.86 0.65
C ARG A 39 -10.70 -5.36 -0.70
N GLU A 40 -9.80 -5.71 -1.61
CA GLU A 40 -10.14 -6.25 -2.93
C GLU A 40 -10.36 -7.76 -2.92
N ARG A 41 -10.02 -8.44 -1.82
CA ARG A 41 -10.08 -9.91 -1.67
C ARG A 41 -11.12 -10.35 -0.66
N ASN A 42 -11.66 -11.54 -0.86
CA ASN A 42 -12.55 -12.18 0.11
C ASN A 42 -11.78 -13.31 0.82
N ILE A 43 -10.94 -12.95 1.77
CA ILE A 43 -10.14 -13.91 2.56
C ILE A 43 -10.97 -14.38 3.77
N SER A 44 -11.21 -15.68 3.85
CA SER A 44 -11.85 -16.30 5.02
C SER A 44 -10.84 -16.51 6.15
N ALA A 45 -11.17 -16.09 7.37
CA ALA A 45 -10.35 -16.26 8.57
C ALA A 45 -11.22 -16.43 9.84
N PRO A 46 -10.66 -17.00 10.93
CA PRO A 46 -11.33 -17.08 12.23
C PRO A 46 -11.33 -15.74 13.00
N PHE A 47 -10.84 -14.67 12.38
CA PHE A 47 -10.80 -13.31 12.90
C PHE A 47 -11.08 -12.31 11.76
N ARG A 48 -11.24 -11.03 12.10
CA ARG A 48 -11.50 -9.94 11.15
C ARG A 48 -10.28 -9.04 10.92
N LYS A 49 -9.32 -9.05 11.85
CA LYS A 49 -8.12 -8.22 11.81
C LYS A 49 -6.91 -9.01 12.29
N ILE A 50 -5.76 -8.78 11.66
CA ILE A 50 -4.45 -9.19 12.19
C ILE A 50 -3.71 -7.95 12.71
N VAL A 51 -3.07 -8.07 13.86
CA VAL A 51 -2.18 -7.07 14.45
C VAL A 51 -0.83 -7.72 14.71
N VAL A 52 0.23 -7.19 14.11
CA VAL A 52 1.61 -7.56 14.44
C VAL A 52 2.16 -6.51 15.39
N SER A 53 2.36 -6.91 16.64
CA SER A 53 2.82 -6.06 17.73
C SER A 53 4.30 -6.25 17.98
N ILE A 54 5.11 -5.30 17.51
CA ILE A 54 6.56 -5.30 17.73
C ILE A 54 6.84 -4.79 19.14
N ALA A 55 7.47 -5.61 19.97
CA ALA A 55 7.81 -5.29 21.36
C ALA A 55 9.31 -5.34 21.59
N ASP A 56 9.82 -4.57 22.56
CA ASP A 56 11.22 -4.64 22.96
C ASP A 56 11.53 -6.02 23.55
N TYR A 57 12.47 -6.72 22.94
CA TYR A 57 12.94 -8.05 23.35
C TYR A 57 13.33 -8.10 24.83
N SER A 58 13.97 -7.06 25.37
CA SER A 58 14.42 -7.04 26.77
C SER A 58 13.28 -7.14 27.79
N VAL A 59 12.06 -6.77 27.38
CA VAL A 59 10.85 -6.82 28.22
C VAL A 59 9.94 -7.96 27.81
N ALA A 60 9.87 -8.26 26.52
CA ALA A 60 8.82 -9.10 25.94
C ALA A 60 9.29 -10.43 25.36
N GLN A 61 10.52 -10.86 25.65
CA GLN A 61 11.08 -12.12 25.15
C GLN A 61 10.14 -13.33 25.36
N GLU A 62 9.48 -13.41 26.52
CA GLU A 62 8.57 -14.53 26.83
C GLU A 62 7.28 -14.55 26.01
N TRP A 63 6.92 -13.42 25.40
CA TRP A 63 5.75 -13.29 24.53
C TRP A 63 6.11 -13.28 23.04
N HIS A 64 7.37 -13.56 22.66
CA HIS A 64 7.74 -13.67 21.26
C HIS A 64 6.97 -14.81 20.58
N GLY A 65 6.26 -14.50 19.49
CA GLY A 65 5.38 -15.43 18.78
C GLY A 65 4.08 -15.75 19.52
N ASP A 66 3.78 -15.07 20.63
CA ASP A 66 2.51 -15.25 21.36
C ASP A 66 1.35 -14.74 20.51
N VAL A 67 0.37 -15.62 20.27
CA VAL A 67 -0.81 -15.34 19.44
C VAL A 67 -2.04 -15.31 20.33
N SER A 68 -2.75 -14.19 20.30
CA SER A 68 -3.98 -14.00 21.05
C SER A 68 -5.12 -13.61 20.12
N VAL A 69 -6.27 -14.25 20.28
CA VAL A 69 -7.49 -13.93 19.50
C VAL A 69 -8.58 -13.44 20.44
N VAL A 70 -8.81 -12.12 20.43
CA VAL A 70 -9.81 -11.47 21.30
C VAL A 70 -10.69 -10.55 20.44
N LEU A 71 -12.02 -10.64 20.60
CA LEU A 71 -12.99 -9.78 19.90
C LEU A 71 -12.81 -9.75 18.36
N ASN A 72 -12.44 -10.89 17.76
CA ASN A 72 -12.13 -11.06 16.33
C ASN A 72 -10.86 -10.32 15.85
N ILE A 73 -9.96 -9.97 16.76
CA ILE A 73 -8.63 -9.45 16.45
C ILE A 73 -7.63 -10.55 16.81
N CYS A 74 -6.83 -10.98 15.84
CA CYS A 74 -5.69 -11.84 16.04
C CYS A 74 -4.46 -10.97 16.19
N GLU A 75 -3.94 -10.87 17.41
CA GLU A 75 -2.69 -10.18 17.70
C GLU A 75 -1.58 -11.20 17.85
N VAL A 76 -0.42 -10.91 17.26
CA VAL A 76 0.80 -11.66 17.44
C VAL A 76 1.89 -10.71 17.95
N THR A 77 2.60 -11.11 18.99
CA THR A 77 3.66 -10.31 19.60
C THR A 77 5.02 -10.75 19.05
N GLU A 78 5.72 -9.83 18.39
CA GLU A 78 7.08 -10.05 17.89
C GLU A 78 8.09 -9.30 18.75
N ALA A 79 8.81 -10.02 19.61
CA ALA A 79 9.86 -9.45 20.44
C ALA A 79 11.14 -9.22 19.62
N CYS A 80 11.54 -7.96 19.45
CA CYS A 80 12.69 -7.54 18.64
C CYS A 80 13.65 -6.65 19.44
N ASP A 81 14.95 -6.70 19.12
CA ASP A 81 15.90 -5.69 19.62
C ASP A 81 15.45 -4.30 19.16
N ILE A 82 15.09 -3.44 20.12
CA ILE A 82 14.51 -2.14 19.84
C ILE A 82 15.45 -1.22 19.03
N ASN A 83 16.77 -1.41 19.17
CA ASN A 83 17.75 -0.68 18.36
C ASN A 83 17.67 -1.12 16.89
N GLN A 84 17.47 -2.42 16.65
CA GLN A 84 17.27 -2.92 15.28
C GLN A 84 15.95 -2.43 14.70
N VAL A 85 14.87 -2.39 15.50
CA VAL A 85 13.58 -1.83 15.06
C VAL A 85 13.80 -0.39 14.59
N HIS A 86 14.39 0.47 15.42
CA HIS A 86 14.66 1.86 15.07
C HIS A 86 15.48 2.01 13.78
N LEU A 87 16.47 1.12 13.57
CA LEU A 87 17.33 1.14 12.39
C LEU A 87 16.72 0.51 11.14
N LYS A 88 15.74 -0.38 11.24
CA LYS A 88 15.26 -1.21 10.12
C LYS A 88 13.78 -1.08 9.78
N VAL A 89 12.99 -0.30 10.53
CA VAL A 89 11.56 -0.07 10.23
C VAL A 89 11.29 0.51 8.84
N HIS A 90 12.31 1.07 8.16
CA HIS A 90 12.23 1.57 6.79
C HIS A 90 12.74 0.57 5.74
N ASP A 91 13.31 -0.56 6.16
CA ASP A 91 13.68 -1.67 5.31
C ASP A 91 12.45 -2.58 5.12
N TYR A 92 11.78 -2.44 3.97
CA TYR A 92 10.58 -3.21 3.68
C TYR A 92 10.83 -4.72 3.55
N ILE A 93 12.06 -5.15 3.26
CA ILE A 93 12.40 -6.58 3.26
C ILE A 93 12.42 -7.08 4.69
N TRP A 94 13.08 -6.35 5.59
CA TRP A 94 13.11 -6.69 7.01
C TRP A 94 11.70 -6.71 7.62
N VAL A 95 10.89 -5.66 7.38
CA VAL A 95 9.51 -5.60 7.89
C VAL A 95 8.65 -6.72 7.31
N SER A 96 8.75 -7.01 6.01
CA SER A 96 7.98 -8.10 5.39
C SER A 96 8.39 -9.47 5.93
N THR A 97 9.68 -9.68 6.21
CA THR A 97 10.20 -10.92 6.81
C THR A 97 9.64 -11.11 8.21
N LEU A 98 9.68 -10.06 9.05
CA LEU A 98 9.09 -10.08 10.39
C LEU A 98 7.59 -10.42 10.35
N VAL A 99 6.85 -9.85 9.39
CA VAL A 99 5.42 -10.16 9.23
C VAL A 99 5.19 -11.60 8.77
N LEU A 100 6.05 -12.16 7.92
CA LEU A 100 5.96 -13.55 7.50
C LEU A 100 6.20 -14.52 8.66
N GLU A 101 7.13 -14.20 9.56
CA GLU A 101 7.35 -14.93 10.82
C GLU A 101 6.10 -14.86 11.71
N ALA A 102 5.55 -13.66 11.87
CA ALA A 102 4.32 -13.43 12.63
C ALA A 102 3.12 -14.23 12.09
N LEU A 103 2.96 -14.32 10.76
CA LEU A 103 1.94 -15.17 10.13
C LEU A 103 2.19 -16.66 10.35
N GLU A 104 3.44 -17.08 10.51
CA GLU A 104 3.78 -18.47 10.83
C GLU A 104 3.37 -18.84 12.25
N HIS A 105 3.58 -17.94 13.22
CA HIS A 105 3.06 -18.12 14.58
C HIS A 105 1.53 -18.25 14.58
N ILE A 106 0.82 -17.38 13.84
CA ILE A 106 -0.64 -17.47 13.69
C ILE A 106 -1.05 -18.82 13.10
N ARG A 107 -0.33 -19.32 12.09
CA ARG A 107 -0.61 -20.62 11.46
C ARG A 107 -0.46 -21.77 12.46
N LEU A 108 0.61 -21.75 13.26
CA LEU A 108 0.89 -22.79 14.24
C LEU A 108 -0.16 -22.80 15.37
N GLU A 109 -0.56 -21.63 15.86
CA GLU A 109 -1.53 -21.52 16.96
C GLU A 109 -2.98 -21.79 16.51
N THR A 110 -3.38 -21.21 15.37
CA THR A 110 -4.81 -21.19 14.96
C THR A 110 -5.14 -22.21 13.88
N GLY A 111 -4.13 -22.81 13.24
CA GLY A 111 -4.29 -23.63 12.04
C GLY A 111 -4.69 -22.86 10.78
N TRP A 112 -4.87 -21.54 10.86
CA TRP A 112 -5.23 -20.71 9.71
C TRP A 112 -4.02 -20.32 8.87
N ASP A 113 -4.12 -20.45 7.56
CA ASP A 113 -3.07 -20.03 6.62
C ASP A 113 -3.65 -19.33 5.39
N ASN A 114 -2.85 -18.46 4.78
CA ASN A 114 -3.19 -17.83 3.52
C ASN A 114 -1.96 -17.62 2.63
N VAL A 115 -1.84 -18.49 1.62
CA VAL A 115 -0.73 -18.46 0.65
C VAL A 115 -0.69 -17.17 -0.16
N GLU A 116 -1.85 -16.61 -0.54
CA GLU A 116 -1.87 -15.35 -1.30
C GLU A 116 -1.34 -14.16 -0.49
N LEU A 117 -1.68 -14.07 0.80
CA LEU A 117 -1.18 -13.06 1.73
C LEU A 117 0.34 -13.18 1.92
N ARG A 118 0.85 -14.40 2.11
CA ARG A 118 2.31 -14.64 2.19
C ARG A 118 3.01 -14.25 0.90
N ASN A 119 2.41 -14.57 -0.24
CA ASN A 119 2.96 -14.19 -1.54
C ASN A 119 3.05 -12.68 -1.68
N ILE A 120 1.98 -11.91 -1.41
CA ILE A 120 2.05 -10.45 -1.57
C ILE A 120 3.08 -9.82 -0.63
N LEU A 121 3.20 -10.32 0.61
CA LEU A 121 4.26 -9.92 1.55
C LEU A 121 5.67 -10.15 0.99
N GLY A 122 5.90 -11.33 0.40
CA GLY A 122 7.16 -11.63 -0.29
C GLY A 122 7.48 -10.68 -1.45
N HIS A 123 6.48 -10.07 -2.07
CA HIS A 123 6.68 -9.09 -3.15
C HIS A 123 6.87 -7.66 -2.64
N ILE A 124 6.21 -7.25 -1.55
CA ILE A 124 6.24 -5.86 -1.03
C ILE A 124 7.68 -5.38 -0.82
N GLY A 125 8.55 -6.21 -0.22
CA GLY A 125 9.95 -5.86 0.03
C GLY A 125 10.80 -5.67 -1.25
N THR A 126 10.34 -6.17 -2.40
CA THR A 126 11.11 -6.18 -3.66
C THR A 126 10.53 -5.28 -4.76
N GLN A 127 9.35 -4.70 -4.55
CA GLN A 127 8.67 -3.87 -5.54
C GLN A 127 9.23 -2.44 -5.61
N SER A 128 9.21 -1.85 -6.81
CA SER A 128 9.52 -0.45 -7.04
C SER A 128 8.40 0.21 -7.86
N PRO A 129 7.70 1.24 -7.33
CA PRO A 129 7.84 1.76 -5.97
C PRO A 129 7.33 0.75 -4.92
N PRO A 130 7.90 0.76 -3.71
CA PRO A 130 7.43 -0.10 -2.63
C PRO A 130 6.02 0.29 -2.23
N CYS A 131 5.20 -0.70 -1.86
CA CYS A 131 3.86 -0.47 -1.30
C CYS A 131 2.93 0.36 -2.21
N ALA A 132 2.84 -0.03 -3.49
CA ALA A 132 1.99 0.61 -4.46
C ALA A 132 0.68 -0.17 -4.67
N HIS A 133 -0.45 0.54 -4.78
CA HIS A 133 -1.76 -0.10 -4.95
C HIS A 133 -2.57 0.55 -6.08
N LEU A 134 -2.90 -0.27 -7.08
CA LEU A 134 -3.75 0.11 -8.22
C LEU A 134 -5.21 -0.19 -7.90
N PHE A 135 -6.07 0.83 -7.88
CA PHE A 135 -7.50 0.65 -7.64
C PHE A 135 -8.23 0.26 -8.92
N GLY A 136 -8.25 -1.03 -9.24
CA GLY A 136 -8.81 -1.52 -10.50
C GLY A 136 -10.27 -1.14 -10.75
N LYS A 137 -11.08 -1.00 -9.68
CA LYS A 137 -12.48 -0.58 -9.77
C LYS A 137 -12.67 0.89 -10.16
N LEU A 138 -11.63 1.72 -10.00
CA LEU A 138 -11.63 3.15 -10.32
C LEU A 138 -11.06 3.44 -11.72
N ARG A 139 -10.59 2.41 -12.44
CA ARG A 139 -10.07 2.55 -13.80
C ARG A 139 -11.14 3.07 -14.77
N LYS A 140 -10.75 3.97 -15.68
CA LYS A 140 -11.55 4.37 -16.86
C LYS A 140 -10.69 4.40 -18.11
N ILE A 141 -11.34 4.32 -19.27
CA ILE A 141 -10.72 4.46 -20.58
C ILE A 141 -11.42 5.59 -21.30
N ASP A 142 -10.67 6.60 -21.74
CA ASP A 142 -11.21 7.61 -22.64
C ASP A 142 -11.36 7.02 -24.04
N ARG A 143 -12.59 6.68 -24.42
CA ARG A 143 -12.89 6.03 -25.71
C ARG A 143 -12.51 6.86 -26.94
N LYS A 144 -12.23 8.16 -26.78
CA LYS A 144 -11.79 9.01 -27.91
C LYS A 144 -10.30 8.88 -28.20
N THR A 145 -9.51 8.66 -27.17
CA THR A 145 -8.04 8.67 -27.23
C THR A 145 -7.42 7.32 -26.88
N ASP A 146 -8.26 6.36 -26.45
CA ASP A 146 -7.88 5.06 -25.86
C ASP A 146 -6.92 5.15 -24.67
N ILE A 147 -6.87 6.31 -24.01
CA ILE A 147 -6.06 6.51 -22.82
C ILE A 147 -6.73 5.88 -21.61
N VAL A 148 -6.01 4.98 -20.96
CA VAL A 148 -6.37 4.37 -19.68
C VAL A 148 -5.99 5.33 -18.55
N CYS A 149 -6.95 5.64 -17.69
CA CYS A 149 -6.79 6.46 -16.50
C CYS A 149 -6.95 5.56 -15.27
N ASP A 150 -5.89 5.47 -14.48
CA ASP A 150 -5.78 4.62 -13.30
C ASP A 150 -5.59 5.45 -12.04
N VAL A 151 -6.31 5.12 -10.97
CA VAL A 151 -6.03 5.66 -9.63
C VAL A 151 -5.00 4.77 -8.97
N TRP A 152 -3.91 5.38 -8.50
CA TRP A 152 -2.74 4.70 -7.97
C TRP A 152 -2.30 5.34 -6.66
N LEU A 153 -2.19 4.56 -5.59
CA LEU A 153 -1.59 5.01 -4.33
C LEU A 153 -0.17 4.47 -4.24
N VAL A 154 0.76 5.32 -3.84
CA VAL A 154 2.15 4.97 -3.55
C VAL A 154 2.48 5.44 -2.14
N ALA A 155 2.79 4.50 -1.25
CA ALA A 155 3.20 4.80 0.11
C ALA A 155 4.71 4.52 0.29
N ALA A 156 5.41 5.46 0.89
CA ALA A 156 6.81 5.31 1.26
C ALA A 156 7.05 5.95 2.64
N TYR A 157 8.20 5.67 3.24
CA TYR A 157 8.59 6.33 4.48
C TYR A 157 8.52 7.86 4.33
N LYS A 158 7.78 8.51 5.23
CA LYS A 158 7.50 9.96 5.27
C LYS A 158 6.69 10.54 4.11
N SER A 159 6.19 9.73 3.18
CA SER A 159 5.49 10.27 2.01
C SER A 159 4.45 9.30 1.48
N THR A 160 3.20 9.74 1.41
CA THR A 160 2.14 9.01 0.70
C THR A 160 1.50 9.90 -0.35
N SER A 161 1.35 9.36 -1.56
CA SER A 161 0.76 10.06 -2.69
C SER A 161 -0.33 9.23 -3.34
N VAL A 162 -1.43 9.89 -3.71
CA VAL A 162 -2.45 9.36 -4.60
C VAL A 162 -2.32 10.06 -5.94
N MET A 163 -2.24 9.29 -7.02
CA MET A 163 -1.92 9.75 -8.36
C MET A 163 -2.95 9.22 -9.35
N THR A 164 -3.15 9.97 -10.43
CA THR A 164 -3.74 9.42 -11.66
C THR A 164 -2.62 9.05 -12.60
N ARG A 165 -2.53 7.77 -12.97
CA ARG A 165 -1.59 7.27 -13.99
C ARG A 165 -2.32 7.16 -15.34
N PHE A 166 -1.66 7.63 -16.38
CA PHE A 166 -2.16 7.57 -17.75
C PHE A 166 -1.34 6.56 -18.54
N SER A 167 -2.03 5.67 -19.25
CA SER A 167 -1.38 4.70 -20.14
C SER A 167 -2.08 4.65 -21.50
N TYR A 168 -1.30 4.45 -22.55
CA TYR A 168 -1.78 4.27 -23.93
C TYR A 168 -1.06 3.05 -24.53
N GLU A 169 -1.80 2.14 -25.15
CA GLU A 169 -1.28 0.87 -25.70
C GLU A 169 -0.41 0.08 -24.69
N GLY A 170 -0.82 0.10 -23.41
CA GLY A 170 -0.12 -0.58 -22.32
C GLY A 170 1.16 0.10 -21.83
N LYS A 171 1.55 1.25 -22.41
CA LYS A 171 2.70 2.06 -21.97
C LYS A 171 2.24 3.23 -21.13
N GLN A 172 2.91 3.48 -20.01
CA GLN A 172 2.68 4.69 -19.22
C GLN A 172 3.15 5.90 -20.01
N ILE A 173 2.27 6.89 -20.14
CA ILE A 173 2.55 8.15 -20.84
C ILE A 173 2.63 9.33 -19.88
N GLY A 174 2.10 9.20 -18.67
CA GLY A 174 2.22 10.25 -17.65
C GLY A 174 1.56 9.89 -16.34
N GLU A 175 1.74 10.77 -15.37
CA GLU A 175 1.10 10.69 -14.06
C GLU A 175 0.88 12.10 -13.49
N ILE A 176 -0.19 12.27 -12.72
CA ILE A 176 -0.52 13.53 -12.05
C ILE A 176 -0.84 13.21 -10.58
N ILE A 177 -0.15 13.88 -9.66
CA ILE A 177 -0.43 13.78 -8.22
C ILE A 177 -1.76 14.47 -7.93
N VAL A 178 -2.68 13.73 -7.29
CA VAL A 178 -4.01 14.20 -6.89
C VAL A 178 -4.02 14.63 -5.43
N ALA A 179 -3.34 13.87 -4.57
CA ALA A 179 -3.18 14.16 -3.16
C ALA A 179 -1.79 13.73 -2.71
N HIS A 180 -1.20 14.49 -1.79
CA HIS A 180 0.10 14.19 -1.21
C HIS A 180 0.10 14.62 0.25
N LYS A 181 0.68 13.78 1.11
CA LYS A 181 0.81 14.05 2.54
C LYS A 181 2.18 13.59 3.04
N PRO A 182 2.88 14.42 3.82
CA PRO A 182 4.02 13.96 4.61
C PRO A 182 3.53 12.93 5.63
N GLY A 183 4.01 11.70 5.53
CA GLY A 183 3.62 10.57 6.37
C GLY A 183 2.38 9.81 5.88
N PRO A 184 1.63 9.15 6.79
CA PRO A 184 0.47 8.32 6.44
C PRO A 184 -0.69 9.11 5.81
N LEU A 185 -1.21 8.60 4.69
CA LEU A 185 -2.45 9.05 4.05
C LEU A 185 -3.38 7.86 3.92
N TYR A 186 -4.49 7.86 4.66
CA TYR A 186 -5.53 6.85 4.56
C TYR A 186 -6.55 7.32 3.53
N ILE A 187 -6.62 6.64 2.38
CA ILE A 187 -7.43 7.12 1.25
C ILE A 187 -8.91 7.26 1.64
N GLU A 188 -9.43 6.48 2.58
CA GLU A 188 -10.83 6.56 3.02
C GLU A 188 -11.15 7.83 3.80
N ASP A 189 -10.15 8.45 4.42
CA ASP A 189 -10.31 9.62 5.27
C ASP A 189 -9.84 10.88 4.52
N ASP A 190 -8.67 10.79 3.89
CA ASP A 190 -8.01 11.93 3.25
C ASP A 190 -8.52 12.18 1.81
N LEU A 191 -8.96 11.14 1.08
CA LEU A 191 -9.48 11.27 -0.29
C LEU A 191 -10.53 10.17 -0.59
N PRO A 192 -11.77 10.27 -0.04
CA PRO A 192 -12.77 9.19 -0.02
C PRO A 192 -13.42 8.91 -1.38
N VAL A 193 -12.62 8.50 -2.38
CA VAL A 193 -13.08 8.22 -3.74
C VAL A 193 -13.96 6.99 -3.75
N ALA A 194 -15.19 7.14 -4.23
CA ALA A 194 -16.13 6.04 -4.41
C ALA A 194 -16.23 5.59 -5.87
N THR A 195 -16.10 6.52 -6.82
CA THR A 195 -16.18 6.23 -8.25
C THR A 195 -15.39 7.26 -9.04
N THR A 196 -15.14 6.97 -10.32
CA THR A 196 -14.49 7.88 -11.25
C THR A 196 -15.35 8.08 -12.50
N ALA A 197 -15.11 9.18 -13.21
CA ALA A 197 -15.78 9.50 -14.47
C ALA A 197 -14.83 10.23 -15.44
N ILE A 198 -15.18 10.24 -16.71
CA ILE A 198 -14.53 11.09 -17.71
C ILE A 198 -15.54 12.15 -18.14
N VAL A 199 -15.21 13.42 -17.92
CA VAL A 199 -16.07 14.57 -18.22
C VAL A 199 -15.24 15.60 -18.98
N LYS A 200 -15.65 15.93 -20.21
CA LYS A 200 -15.01 16.97 -21.04
C LYS A 200 -13.47 16.89 -21.02
N HIS A 201 -12.92 15.71 -21.32
CA HIS A 201 -11.47 15.45 -21.36
C HIS A 201 -10.74 15.47 -19.99
N SER A 202 -11.48 15.47 -18.89
CA SER A 202 -10.93 15.33 -17.55
C SER A 202 -11.31 14.00 -16.94
N PHE A 203 -10.37 13.38 -16.24
CA PHE A 203 -10.63 12.25 -15.36
C PHE A 203 -10.97 12.79 -13.96
N VAL A 204 -12.18 12.50 -13.50
CA VAL A 204 -12.76 13.07 -12.28
C VAL A 204 -12.91 11.97 -11.24
N LEU A 205 -12.34 12.21 -10.05
CA LEU A 205 -12.52 11.37 -8.87
C LEU A 205 -13.73 11.89 -8.08
N LEU A 206 -14.67 11.02 -7.76
CA LEU A 206 -15.96 11.37 -7.18
C LEU A 206 -16.17 10.67 -5.84
N ASP A 207 -16.79 11.37 -4.88
CA ASP A 207 -17.22 10.78 -3.61
C ASP A 207 -18.49 9.91 -3.78
N ARG A 208 -19.02 9.39 -2.67
CA ARG A 208 -20.24 8.56 -2.65
C ARG A 208 -21.50 9.32 -3.13
N ASN A 209 -21.52 10.63 -3.00
CA ASN A 209 -22.60 11.52 -3.43
C ASN A 209 -22.41 12.02 -4.87
N ARG A 210 -21.42 11.49 -5.59
CA ARG A 210 -21.01 11.91 -6.94
C ARG A 210 -20.53 13.36 -7.02
N GLN A 211 -20.05 13.92 -5.90
CA GLN A 211 -19.39 15.22 -5.89
C GLN A 211 -17.91 15.07 -6.29
N PRO A 212 -17.37 15.99 -7.11
CA PRO A 212 -15.96 16.00 -7.46
C PRO A 212 -15.06 16.20 -6.23
N LEU A 213 -14.14 15.27 -6.01
CA LEU A 213 -13.03 15.38 -5.05
C LEU A 213 -11.78 15.95 -5.74
N ALA A 214 -11.54 15.52 -6.97
CA ALA A 214 -10.45 16.01 -7.79
C ALA A 214 -10.75 15.79 -9.28
N SER A 215 -10.11 16.58 -10.13
CA SER A 215 -10.22 16.49 -11.59
C SER A 215 -8.85 16.72 -12.19
N VAL A 216 -8.42 15.80 -13.06
CA VAL A 216 -7.14 15.89 -13.76
C VAL A 216 -7.38 15.86 -15.26
N LEU A 217 -6.63 16.66 -16.01
CA LEU A 217 -6.70 16.67 -17.47
C LEU A 217 -6.08 15.40 -18.02
N ILE A 218 -6.80 14.75 -18.95
CA ILE A 218 -6.26 13.61 -19.69
C ILE A 218 -5.28 14.16 -20.73
N PRO A 219 -4.03 13.68 -20.78
CA PRO A 219 -3.05 14.18 -21.74
C PRO A 219 -3.46 13.82 -23.17
N PHE A 220 -3.07 14.62 -24.16
CA PHE A 220 -3.32 14.31 -25.57
C PHE A 220 -2.36 13.23 -26.07
N ALA A 221 -2.85 12.25 -26.84
CA ALA A 221 -2.02 11.17 -27.36
C ALA A 221 -0.94 11.66 -28.36
N ASP A 222 -1.22 12.75 -29.10
CA ASP A 222 -0.30 13.25 -30.13
C ASP A 222 0.98 13.88 -29.56
N SER A 223 0.99 14.34 -28.31
CA SER A 223 2.22 14.84 -27.66
C SER A 223 3.26 13.76 -27.34
N PHE A 224 2.95 12.48 -27.59
CA PHE A 224 3.85 11.34 -27.35
C PHE A 224 4.31 10.63 -28.62
N LYS A 225 3.73 10.95 -29.79
CA LYS A 225 4.17 10.39 -31.08
C LYS A 225 5.53 10.95 -31.53
N ASP A 226 5.90 12.16 -31.11
CA ASP A 226 7.09 12.85 -31.59
C ASP A 226 8.40 12.54 -30.83
N LYS A 227 8.37 11.74 -29.76
CA LYS A 227 9.60 11.38 -29.00
C LYS A 227 10.18 10.00 -29.33
N GLY A 228 9.58 9.26 -30.26
CA GLY A 228 9.92 7.86 -30.51
C GLY A 228 10.56 7.53 -31.86
N GLY A 229 10.77 8.49 -32.76
CA GLY A 229 11.17 8.16 -34.11
C GLY A 229 11.78 9.29 -34.91
N ASP A 230 13.00 9.73 -34.58
CA ASP A 230 13.84 10.35 -35.60
C ASP A 230 15.37 10.32 -35.39
N ASP A 231 15.91 9.46 -34.50
CA ASP A 231 17.36 9.47 -34.22
C ASP A 231 18.16 8.25 -34.75
N PHE A 232 17.53 7.37 -35.55
CA PHE A 232 18.20 6.17 -36.08
C PHE A 232 18.53 6.19 -37.59
N ARG A 233 18.33 7.32 -38.30
CA ARG A 233 18.52 7.39 -39.76
C ARG A 233 19.50 8.44 -40.28
N LYS A 234 20.50 8.85 -39.50
CA LYS A 234 21.60 9.69 -40.02
C LYS A 234 22.98 9.29 -39.51
N ARG A 235 23.40 8.03 -39.74
CA ARG A 235 24.84 7.66 -39.79
C ARG A 235 25.09 6.50 -40.76
N ARG A 236 24.93 6.76 -42.06
CA ARG A 236 25.63 6.04 -43.14
C ARG A 236 25.78 6.96 -44.35
N LYS A 237 26.87 7.72 -44.39
CA LYS A 237 27.63 8.06 -45.59
C LYS A 237 29.07 8.27 -45.14
#